data_AF-A0A371X3D3-F1
#
_entry.id   AF-A0A371X3D3-F1
#
_cell.length_a   1.000
_cell.length_b   1.000
_cell.length_c   1.000
_cell.angle_alpha   90.00
_cell.angle_beta   90.00
_cell.angle_gamma   90.00
#
_symmetry.space_group_name_H-M   'P 1'
#
loop_
_entity.id
_entity.type
_entity.pdbx_description
1 polymer ?
#
loop_
_entity_poly.entity_id
_entity_poly.type
_entity_poly.pdbx_seq_one_letter_code
_entity_poly.pdbx_strand_id
1 'polypeptide(L)'
;MRGMAEGLKLASEFAAGIIVGGGIGFLIDRTAGIAPFGLIVFLMFGFAAGIRNVLRHVSPKPPTAAPQATADAERAEKPRNS
;
A
#
# COMPACT_ATOMS: atom_id res chain seq x y z
N MET A 1 14.69 -4.76 16.20
CA MET A 1 14.17 -3.43 15.79
C MET A 1 13.80 -3.32 14.29
N ARG A 2 13.77 -4.40 13.48
CA ARG A 2 13.44 -4.27 12.03
C ARG A 2 12.01 -3.76 11.75
N GLY A 3 11.02 -4.19 12.52
CA GLY A 3 9.64 -3.71 12.37
C GLY A 3 9.44 -2.21 12.64
N MET A 4 10.33 -1.57 13.41
CA MET A 4 10.23 -0.14 13.68
C MET A 4 10.66 0.72 12.49
N ALA A 5 11.67 0.29 11.74
CA ALA A 5 12.11 0.98 10.53
C ALA A 5 11.07 0.86 9.39
N GLU A 6 10.42 -0.30 9.27
CA GLU A 6 9.33 -0.52 8.33
C GLU A 6 8.08 0.27 8.72
N GLY A 7 7.70 0.26 10.00
CA GLY A 7 6.60 1.06 10.51
C GLY A 7 6.81 2.57 10.31
N LEU A 8 8.04 3.06 10.50
CA LEU A 8 8.38 4.47 10.27
C LEU A 8 8.32 4.85 8.79
N LYS A 9 8.76 3.99 7.88
CA LYS A 9 8.58 4.21 6.43
C LYS A 9 7.11 4.30 6.07
N LEU A 10 6.30 3.36 6.55
CA LEU A 10 4.87 3.35 6.28
C LEU A 10 4.18 4.62 6.82
N ALA A 11 4.52 5.04 8.03
CA ALA A 11 4.03 6.27 8.63
C ALA A 11 4.45 7.52 7.82
N SER A 12 5.67 7.54 7.30
CA SER A 12 6.19 8.65 6.48
C SER A 12 5.47 8.75 5.14
N GLU A 13 5.25 7.62 4.46
CA GLU A 13 4.52 7.57 3.19
C GLU A 13 3.03 7.95 3.38
N PHE A 14 2.43 7.54 4.50
CA PHE A 14 1.07 7.96 4.88
C PHE A 14 1.00 9.47 5.17
N ALA A 15 1.90 9.98 5.99
CA ALA A 15 1.96 11.41 6.33
C ALA A 15 2.21 12.29 5.10
N ALA A 16 3.06 11.84 4.17
CA ALA A 16 3.31 12.54 2.91
C ALA A 16 2.01 12.70 2.10
N GLY A 17 1.18 11.65 2.01
CA GLY A 17 -0.12 11.72 1.33
C GLY A 17 -1.09 12.72 1.95
N ILE A 18 -1.14 12.78 3.29
CA ILE A 18 -1.98 13.76 4.01
C ILE A 18 -1.47 15.19 3.82
N ILE A 19 -0.16 15.42 3.94
CA ILE A 19 0.43 16.75 3.79
C ILE A 19 0.21 17.27 2.37
N VAL A 20 0.41 16.43 1.36
CA VAL A 20 0.19 16.79 -0.05
C VAL A 20 -1.30 17.05 -0.31
N GLY A 21 -2.20 16.18 0.13
CA GLY A 21 -3.65 16.37 -0.02
C GLY A 21 -4.15 17.62 0.69
N GLY A 22 -3.75 17.82 1.94
CA GLY A 22 -4.09 19.02 2.73
C GLY A 22 -3.53 20.30 2.11
N GLY A 23 -2.29 20.27 1.62
CA GLY A 23 -1.67 21.42 0.94
C GLY A 23 -2.37 21.81 -0.36
N ILE A 24 -2.72 20.82 -1.20
CA ILE A 24 -3.46 21.06 -2.46
C ILE A 24 -4.88 21.55 -2.15
N GLY A 25 -5.59 20.89 -1.23
CA GLY A 25 -6.94 21.29 -0.84
C GLY A 25 -7.00 22.70 -0.25
N PHE A 26 -6.01 23.06 0.57
CA PHE A 26 -5.88 24.42 1.10
C PHE A 26 -5.62 25.46 0.02
N LEU A 27 -4.76 25.15 -0.96
CA LEU A 27 -4.47 26.08 -2.07
C LEU A 27 -5.71 26.29 -2.96
N ILE A 28 -6.47 25.23 -3.21
CA ILE A 28 -7.74 25.30 -3.96
C ILE A 28 -8.75 26.15 -3.19
N ASP A 29 -8.92 25.90 -1.89
CA ASP A 29 -9.85 26.68 -1.06
C ASP A 29 -9.50 28.15 -1.01
N ARG A 30 -8.20 28.49 -0.98
CA ARG A 30 -7.72 29.87 -0.97
C ARG A 30 -7.95 30.58 -2.32
N THR A 31 -7.79 29.86 -3.43
CA THR A 31 -7.89 30.44 -4.79
C THR A 31 -9.33 30.49 -5.29
N ALA A 32 -10.14 29.49 -4.96
CA ALA A 32 -11.53 29.38 -5.39
C ALA A 32 -12.53 29.98 -4.37
N GLY A 33 -12.12 30.29 -3.14
CA GLY A 33 -13.00 30.86 -2.11
C GLY A 33 -14.04 29.89 -1.55
N ILE A 34 -13.93 28.59 -1.86
CA ILE A 34 -14.88 27.53 -1.47
C ILE A 34 -14.52 26.85 -0.14
N ALA A 35 -13.68 27.48 0.69
CA ALA A 35 -13.24 26.89 1.96
C ALA A 35 -14.45 26.48 2.84
N PRO A 36 -14.50 25.24 3.39
CA PRO A 36 -13.43 24.23 3.44
C PRO A 36 -13.56 23.05 2.44
N PHE A 37 -14.35 23.17 1.35
CA PHE A 37 -14.72 22.03 0.51
C PHE A 37 -13.55 21.35 -0.19
N GLY A 38 -12.62 22.12 -0.78
CA GLY A 38 -11.43 21.59 -1.43
C GLY A 38 -10.52 20.86 -0.44
N LEU A 39 -10.38 21.38 0.78
CA LEU A 39 -9.63 20.72 1.85
C LEU A 39 -10.27 19.38 2.24
N ILE A 40 -11.60 19.31 2.38
CA ILE A 40 -12.31 18.07 2.72
C ILE A 40 -12.12 17.00 1.63
N VAL A 41 -12.34 17.37 0.36
CA VAL A 41 -12.24 16.41 -0.76
C VAL A 41 -10.81 15.90 -0.92
N PHE A 42 -9.82 16.79 -0.91
CA PHE A 42 -8.42 16.37 -1.07
C PHE A 42 -7.86 15.66 0.15
N LEU A 43 -8.33 15.97 1.36
CA LEU A 43 -7.98 15.21 2.56
C LEU A 43 -8.54 13.79 2.47
N MET A 44 -9.78 13.60 2.01
CA MET A 44 -10.35 12.28 1.77
C MET A 44 -9.59 11.48 0.71
N PHE A 45 -9.20 12.12 -0.40
CA PHE A 45 -8.36 11.49 -1.41
C PHE A 45 -6.96 11.11 -0.88
N GLY A 46 -6.31 12.02 -0.16
CA GLY A 46 -5.01 11.77 0.47
C GLY A 46 -5.07 10.65 1.51
N PHE A 47 -6.15 10.61 2.29
CA PHE A 47 -6.42 9.54 3.25
C PHE A 47 -6.65 8.19 2.57
N ALA A 48 -7.46 8.14 1.50
CA ALA A 48 -7.68 6.93 0.72
C ALA A 48 -6.37 6.39 0.10
N ALA A 49 -5.53 7.28 -0.43
CA ALA A 49 -4.20 6.91 -0.92
C ALA A 49 -3.30 6.36 0.22
N GLY A 50 -3.37 6.97 1.40
CA GLY A 50 -2.68 6.52 2.60
C GLY A 50 -3.11 5.12 3.05
N ILE A 51 -4.42 4.86 3.12
CA ILE A 51 -4.95 3.52 3.45
C ILE A 51 -4.43 2.47 2.46
N ARG A 52 -4.38 2.79 1.16
CA ARG A 52 -3.88 1.86 0.14
C ARG A 52 -2.41 1.47 0.36
N ASN A 53 -1.60 2.38 0.89
CA ASN A 53 -0.22 2.07 1.26
C ASN A 53 -0.15 1.08 2.45
N VAL A 54 -0.92 1.35 3.50
CA VAL A 54 -1.03 0.48 4.67
C VAL A 54 -1.50 -0.92 4.27
N LEU A 55 -2.58 -1.00 3.48
CA LEU A 55 -3.13 -2.25 2.99
C LEU A 55 -2.11 -3.05 2.18
N ARG A 56 -1.30 -2.42 1.33
CA ARG A 56 -0.26 -3.12 0.57
C ARG A 56 0.83 -3.74 1.45
N HIS A 57 1.16 -3.08 2.57
CA HIS A 57 2.16 -3.59 3.51
C HIS A 57 1.62 -4.71 4.40
N VAL A 58 0.34 -4.66 4.78
CA VAL A 58 -0.27 -5.70 5.64
C VAL A 58 -0.92 -6.84 4.86
N SER A 59 -1.19 -6.67 3.56
CA SER A 59 -1.77 -7.72 2.72
C SER A 59 -0.79 -8.89 2.60
N PRO A 60 -1.15 -10.08 3.10
CA PRO A 60 -0.37 -11.28 2.86
C PRO A 60 -0.33 -11.50 1.35
N LYS A 61 0.86 -11.55 0.76
CA LYS A 61 1.00 -11.90 -0.65
C LYS A 61 0.33 -13.27 -0.85
N PRO A 62 -0.64 -13.42 -1.77
CA PRO A 62 -1.21 -14.73 -2.03
C PRO A 62 -0.05 -15.68 -2.32
N PRO A 63 -0.05 -16.90 -1.74
CA PRO A 63 1.01 -17.86 -2.01
C PRO A 63 1.10 -17.98 -3.52
N THR A 64 2.24 -17.56 -4.07
CA THR A 64 2.52 -17.68 -5.51
C THR A 64 2.14 -19.10 -5.89
N ALA A 65 1.09 -19.24 -6.72
CA ALA A 65 0.63 -20.53 -7.18
C ALA A 65 1.86 -21.31 -7.69
N ALA A 66 2.02 -22.48 -7.11
CA ALA A 66 3.25 -23.21 -6.94
C ALA A 66 4.07 -23.43 -8.23
N PRO A 67 5.34 -22.98 -8.25
CA PRO A 67 6.38 -23.59 -9.08
C PRO A 67 7.06 -24.78 -8.39
N GLN A 68 6.83 -24.97 -7.08
CA GLN A 68 7.44 -26.04 -6.28
C GLN A 68 6.61 -27.32 -6.27
N ALA A 69 5.27 -27.24 -6.25
CA ALA A 69 4.42 -28.43 -6.28
C ALA A 69 4.56 -29.23 -7.58
N THR A 70 4.87 -28.58 -8.71
CA THR A 70 5.17 -29.27 -9.97
C THR A 70 6.58 -29.85 -9.98
N ALA A 71 7.58 -29.18 -9.41
CA ALA A 71 8.95 -29.69 -9.30
C ALA A 71 9.06 -30.86 -8.30
N ASP A 72 8.30 -30.83 -7.21
CA ASP A 72 8.22 -31.89 -6.21
C ASP A 72 7.39 -33.08 -6.71
N ALA A 73 6.34 -32.82 -7.51
CA ALA A 73 5.58 -33.87 -8.20
C ALA A 73 6.41 -34.57 -9.30
N GLU A 74 7.17 -33.82 -10.10
CA GLU A 74 8.06 -34.37 -11.14
C GLU A 74 9.22 -35.17 -10.52
N ARG A 75 9.72 -34.75 -9.35
CA ARG A 75 10.75 -35.48 -8.59
C ARG A 75 10.21 -36.73 -7.90
N ALA A 76 8.93 -36.74 -7.52
CA ALA A 76 8.25 -37.89 -6.93
C ALA A 76 7.75 -38.90 -7.97
N GLU A 77 7.47 -38.45 -9.20
CA GLU A 77 6.97 -39.30 -10.28
C GLU A 77 8.06 -40.13 -10.94
N LYS A 78 9.34 -39.70 -10.95
CA LYS A 78 10.43 -40.51 -11.53
C LYS A 78 10.55 -41.84 -10.77
N PRO A 79 9.99 -42.95 -11.30
CA PRO A 79 10.00 -44.19 -10.56
C PRO A 79 11.44 -44.69 -10.56
N ARG A 80 11.89 -45.10 -9.38
CA ARG A 80 13.09 -45.89 -9.16
C ARG A 80 12.93 -47.19 -9.94
N ASN A 81 13.24 -47.12 -11.24
CA ASN A 81 13.05 -48.19 -12.20
C ASN A 81 13.90 -49.39 -11.79
N SER A 82 13.23 -50.54 -11.77
CA SER A 82 13.68 -51.88 -11.40
C SER A 82 14.93 -52.35 -12.14
#